data_AF-A0A2T1DZ45-F1
#
_entry.id   AF-A0A2T1DZ45-F1
#
_cell.length_a   1.000
_cell.length_b   1.000
_cell.length_c   1.000
_cell.angle_alpha   90.00
_cell.angle_beta   90.00
_cell.angle_gamma   90.00
#
_symmetry.space_group_name_H-M   'P 1'
#
loop_
_entity.id
_entity.type
_entity.pdbx_description
1 polymer ?
#
loop_
_entity_poly.entity_id
_entity_poly.type
_entity_poly.pdbx_seq_one_letter_code
_entity_poly.pdbx_strand_id
1 'polypeptide(L)'
;MTTDQATEIKQEISDYAEKWDAHLSGFNVGLEWMPVLIVTIVEAYLMDVLVYTARTDSTLMEESKMSASYSEMTNASSLEELLQGLRYQWARKFINEGGPKCWIKSLKKMGARGYSSELAKEMETLWGIRHLIVHSTGISTPDFVRRHPDFGVAVGEKIQVRLNQLGDWVKHIYHFVDVTDAYFAQRCKLKSSEKQS
;
A
#
# COMPACT_ATOMS: atom_id res chain seq x y z
N MET A 1 7.72 -9.54 -58.35
CA MET A 1 7.21 -8.77 -57.21
C MET A 1 7.08 -7.35 -57.68
N THR A 2 5.86 -6.87 -57.90
CA THR A 2 5.60 -5.51 -58.41
C THR A 2 5.83 -4.49 -57.29
N THR A 3 6.18 -3.26 -57.67
CA THR A 3 6.47 -2.15 -56.74
C THR A 3 5.31 -1.90 -55.75
N ASP A 4 4.08 -2.19 -56.16
CA ASP A 4 2.86 -2.08 -55.33
C ASP A 4 2.83 -3.10 -54.18
N GLN A 5 3.17 -4.37 -54.44
CA GLN A 5 3.20 -5.41 -53.40
C GLN A 5 4.26 -5.14 -52.33
N ALA A 6 5.40 -4.57 -52.74
CA ALA A 6 6.45 -4.18 -51.80
C ALA A 6 6.07 -2.96 -50.95
N THR A 7 5.15 -2.13 -51.42
CA THR A 7 4.65 -0.94 -50.70
C THR A 7 3.55 -1.34 -49.72
N GLU A 8 2.67 -2.26 -50.12
CA GLU A 8 1.60 -2.82 -49.28
C GLU A 8 2.16 -3.58 -48.06
N ILE A 9 3.18 -4.43 -48.25
CA ILE A 9 3.85 -5.13 -47.14
C ILE A 9 4.53 -4.15 -46.17
N LYS A 10 5.13 -3.06 -46.67
CA LYS A 10 5.73 -2.04 -45.80
C LYS A 10 4.68 -1.31 -44.97
N GLN A 11 3.53 -1.03 -45.56
CA GLN A 11 2.40 -0.40 -44.88
C GLN A 11 1.87 -1.32 -43.77
N GLU A 12 1.65 -2.61 -44.06
CA GLU A 12 1.20 -3.58 -43.05
C GLU A 12 2.20 -3.71 -41.89
N ILE A 13 3.50 -3.80 -42.17
CA ILE A 13 4.54 -3.87 -41.13
C ILE A 13 4.52 -2.60 -40.26
N SER A 14 4.34 -1.43 -40.86
CA SER A 14 4.23 -0.16 -40.14
C SER A 14 3.00 -0.15 -39.22
N ASP A 15 1.84 -0.52 -39.74
CA ASP A 15 0.58 -0.56 -39.00
C ASP A 15 0.62 -1.57 -37.84
N TYR A 16 1.30 -2.71 -38.05
CA TYR A 16 1.55 -3.67 -36.98
C TYR A 16 2.50 -3.12 -35.93
N ALA A 17 3.59 -2.46 -36.33
CA ALA A 17 4.55 -1.87 -35.40
C ALA A 17 3.89 -0.78 -34.53
N GLU A 18 3.05 0.08 -35.11
CA GLU A 18 2.30 1.10 -34.37
C GLU A 18 1.33 0.48 -33.36
N LYS A 19 0.59 -0.57 -33.73
CA LYS A 19 -0.31 -1.28 -32.81
C LYS A 19 0.46 -1.95 -31.67
N TRP A 20 1.61 -2.54 -31.96
CA TRP A 20 2.48 -3.15 -30.96
C TRP A 20 3.06 -2.11 -30.00
N ASP A 21 3.51 -0.96 -30.50
CA ASP A 21 4.02 0.13 -29.68
C ASP A 21 2.91 0.76 -28.81
N ALA A 22 1.70 0.93 -29.35
CA ALA A 22 0.53 1.36 -28.59
C ALA A 22 0.16 0.34 -27.48
N HIS A 23 0.25 -0.96 -27.76
CA HIS A 23 -0.02 -1.99 -26.75
C HIS A 23 1.05 -1.99 -25.65
N LEU A 24 2.33 -1.92 -26.02
CA LEU A 24 3.45 -1.88 -25.09
C LEU A 24 3.45 -0.62 -24.24
N SER A 25 3.16 0.54 -24.83
CA SER A 25 3.03 1.81 -24.09
C SER A 25 1.87 1.74 -23.08
N GLY A 26 0.71 1.21 -23.46
CA GLY A 26 -0.40 0.98 -22.53
C GLY A 26 -0.05 0.02 -21.39
N PHE A 27 0.64 -1.08 -21.71
CA PHE A 27 1.12 -2.04 -20.71
C PHE A 27 2.14 -1.41 -19.74
N ASN A 28 3.07 -0.61 -20.24
CA ASN A 28 4.07 0.09 -19.44
C ASN A 28 3.42 1.12 -18.50
N VAL A 29 2.42 1.87 -18.95
CA VAL A 29 1.64 2.76 -18.09
C VAL A 29 0.93 1.94 -16.99
N GLY A 30 0.32 0.81 -17.34
CA GLY A 30 -0.30 -0.08 -16.36
C GLY A 30 0.68 -0.55 -15.28
N LEU A 31 1.87 -1.00 -15.69
CA LEU A 31 2.93 -1.43 -14.77
C LEU A 31 3.46 -0.30 -13.88
N GLU A 32 3.61 0.90 -14.43
CA GLU A 32 4.03 2.09 -13.67
C GLU A 32 3.05 2.42 -12.55
N TRP A 33 1.75 2.16 -12.73
CA TRP A 33 0.72 2.43 -11.70
C TRP A 33 0.52 1.31 -10.68
N MET A 34 1.08 0.12 -10.91
CA MET A 34 0.95 -1.00 -9.97
C MET A 34 1.42 -0.70 -8.55
N PRO A 35 2.55 0.01 -8.31
CA PRO A 35 2.94 0.42 -6.96
C PRO A 35 1.89 1.23 -6.23
N VAL A 36 1.20 2.12 -6.96
CA VAL A 36 0.13 2.95 -6.39
C VAL A 36 -1.03 2.07 -5.95
N LEU A 37 -1.48 1.16 -6.83
CA LEU A 37 -2.56 0.23 -6.53
C LEU A 37 -2.23 -0.65 -5.32
N ILE A 38 -1.04 -1.25 -5.28
CA ILE A 38 -0.63 -2.15 -4.19
C ILE A 38 -0.62 -1.40 -2.85
N VAL A 39 0.03 -0.23 -2.79
CA VAL A 39 0.11 0.55 -1.55
C VAL A 39 -1.27 0.97 -1.07
N THR A 40 -2.14 1.45 -1.98
CA THR A 40 -3.51 1.83 -1.63
C THR A 40 -4.33 0.65 -1.11
N ILE A 41 -4.17 -0.54 -1.69
CA ILE A 41 -4.82 -1.76 -1.18
C ILE A 41 -4.32 -2.11 0.22
N VAL A 42 -3.02 -2.00 0.50
CA VAL A 42 -2.45 -2.28 1.82
C VAL A 42 -2.93 -1.26 2.86
N GLU A 43 -3.01 0.02 2.51
CA GLU A 43 -3.56 1.06 3.37
C GLU A 43 -5.03 0.79 3.68
N ALA A 44 -5.85 0.42 2.68
CA ALA A 44 -7.24 0.07 2.88
C ALA A 44 -7.41 -1.19 3.76
N TYR A 45 -6.63 -2.24 3.48
CA TYR A 45 -6.59 -3.46 4.30
C TYR A 45 -6.26 -3.14 5.77
N LEU A 46 -5.23 -2.32 6.02
CA LEU A 46 -4.85 -1.94 7.37
C LEU A 46 -5.95 -1.13 8.07
N MET A 47 -6.62 -0.22 7.35
CA MET A 47 -7.76 0.51 7.90
C MET A 47 -8.82 -0.47 8.40
N ASP A 48 -9.22 -1.41 7.55
CA ASP A 48 -10.31 -2.34 7.84
C ASP A 48 -9.96 -3.27 9.01
N VAL A 49 -8.76 -3.84 9.01
CA VAL A 49 -8.30 -4.73 10.09
C VAL A 49 -8.20 -3.99 11.42
N LEU A 50 -7.64 -2.77 11.43
CA LEU A 50 -7.53 -1.98 12.66
C LEU A 50 -8.91 -1.60 13.20
N VAL A 51 -9.82 -1.12 12.36
CA VAL A 51 -11.19 -0.77 12.77
C VAL A 51 -11.94 -1.98 13.31
N TYR A 52 -11.86 -3.12 12.61
CA TYR A 52 -12.51 -4.37 13.03
C TYR A 52 -11.97 -4.89 14.36
N THR A 53 -10.65 -4.87 14.52
CA THR A 53 -9.99 -5.40 15.72
C THR A 53 -10.22 -4.49 16.92
N ALA A 54 -10.22 -3.17 16.74
CA ALA A 54 -10.57 -2.21 17.78
C ALA A 54 -12.05 -2.29 18.22
N ARG A 55 -12.95 -2.76 17.34
CA ARG A 55 -14.33 -3.08 17.70
C ARG A 55 -14.41 -4.32 18.60
N THR A 56 -13.56 -5.31 18.35
CA THR A 56 -13.53 -6.56 19.12
C THR A 56 -12.80 -6.38 20.45
N ASP A 57 -11.72 -5.61 20.43
CA ASP A 57 -10.83 -5.35 21.55
C ASP A 57 -10.50 -3.85 21.64
N SER A 58 -11.25 -3.14 22.48
CA SER A 58 -11.07 -1.70 22.70
C SER A 58 -9.73 -1.35 23.37
N THR A 59 -9.02 -2.32 23.97
CA THR A 59 -7.73 -2.09 24.64
C THR A 59 -6.66 -1.59 23.66
N LEU A 60 -6.81 -1.91 22.37
CA LEU A 60 -5.91 -1.43 21.31
C LEU A 60 -5.91 0.11 21.16
N MET A 61 -6.98 0.76 21.62
CA MET A 61 -7.16 2.20 21.56
C MET A 61 -6.92 2.90 22.91
N GLU A 62 -6.62 2.18 24.00
CA GLU A 62 -6.50 2.78 25.34
C GLU A 62 -5.38 3.81 25.44
N GLU A 63 -4.24 3.55 24.79
CA GLU A 63 -3.13 4.51 24.72
C GLU A 63 -3.42 5.67 23.76
N SER A 64 -4.50 5.58 22.98
CA SER A 64 -4.85 6.62 22.02
C SER A 64 -5.50 7.80 22.73
N LYS A 65 -4.95 9.00 22.52
CA LYS A 65 -5.54 10.27 22.98
C LYS A 65 -6.77 10.68 22.14
N MET A 66 -7.50 9.73 21.58
CA MET A 66 -8.66 10.04 20.74
C MET A 66 -9.81 10.50 21.64
N SER A 67 -10.30 11.70 21.39
CA SER A 67 -11.43 12.29 22.09
C SER A 67 -12.46 12.74 21.07
N ALA A 68 -13.72 12.39 21.30
CA ALA A 68 -14.82 12.94 20.51
C ALA A 68 -14.99 14.43 20.82
N SER A 69 -15.15 15.24 19.78
CA SER A 69 -15.59 16.62 19.92
C SER A 69 -17.07 16.69 20.33
N TYR A 70 -17.49 17.82 20.90
CA TYR A 70 -18.88 18.01 21.31
C TYR A 70 -19.86 17.89 20.13
N SER A 71 -19.49 18.41 18.96
CA SER A 71 -20.33 18.30 17.76
C SER A 71 -20.49 16.87 17.25
N GLU A 72 -19.45 16.04 17.35
CA GLU A 72 -19.57 14.61 16.99
C GLU A 72 -20.49 13.87 17.95
N MET A 73 -20.45 14.21 19.24
CA MET A 73 -21.33 13.61 20.25
C MET A 73 -22.80 13.97 20.04
N THR A 74 -23.11 15.21 19.65
CA THR A 74 -24.50 15.65 19.39
C THR A 74 -25.04 15.19 18.05
N ASN A 75 -24.17 14.94 17.07
CA ASN A 75 -24.57 14.53 15.72
C ASN A 75 -24.68 13.00 15.57
N ALA A 76 -24.05 12.22 16.45
CA ALA A 76 -24.13 10.77 16.41
C ALA A 76 -25.54 10.29 16.79
N SER A 77 -26.10 9.41 15.98
CA SER A 77 -27.43 8.81 16.23
C SER A 77 -27.37 7.75 17.33
N SER A 78 -26.17 7.26 17.66
CA SER A 78 -25.93 6.27 18.73
C SER A 78 -24.50 6.31 19.25
N LEU A 79 -24.29 5.73 20.45
CA LEU A 79 -22.95 5.53 21.00
C LEU A 79 -22.07 4.64 20.10
N GLU A 80 -22.65 3.63 19.44
CA GLU A 80 -21.88 2.75 18.54
C GLU A 80 -21.42 3.49 17.28
N GLU A 81 -22.24 4.40 16.75
CA GLU A 81 -21.84 5.26 15.62
C GLU A 81 -20.69 6.18 16.02
N LEU A 82 -20.75 6.77 17.23
CA LEU A 82 -19.67 7.59 17.77
C LEU A 82 -18.37 6.78 17.95
N LEU A 83 -18.45 5.60 18.55
CA LEU A 83 -17.30 4.70 18.74
C LEU A 83 -16.72 4.25 17.40
N GLN A 84 -17.56 3.97 16.41
CA GLN A 84 -17.12 3.63 15.06
C GLN A 84 -16.35 4.78 14.41
N GLY A 85 -16.81 6.03 14.57
CA GLY A 85 -16.08 7.22 14.14
C GLY A 85 -14.70 7.34 14.78
N LEU A 86 -14.61 7.12 16.10
CA LEU A 86 -13.34 7.16 16.84
C LEU A 86 -12.37 6.06 16.38
N ARG A 87 -12.85 4.82 16.16
CA ARG A 87 -12.05 3.71 15.62
C ARG A 87 -11.47 4.06 14.26
N TYR A 88 -12.29 4.65 13.38
CA TYR A 88 -11.86 5.07 12.05
C TYR A 88 -10.79 6.17 12.12
N GLN A 89 -10.97 7.18 12.98
CA GLN A 89 -9.98 8.24 13.19
C GLN A 89 -8.66 7.69 13.74
N TRP A 90 -8.73 6.76 14.70
CA TRP A 90 -7.57 6.09 15.25
C TRP A 90 -6.81 5.28 14.19
N ALA A 91 -7.50 4.43 13.43
CA ALA A 91 -6.89 3.64 12.35
C ALA A 91 -6.29 4.55 11.28
N ARG A 92 -6.99 5.63 10.91
CA ARG A 92 -6.49 6.61 9.94
C ARG A 92 -5.22 7.30 10.44
N LYS A 93 -5.20 7.69 11.70
CA LYS A 93 -4.00 8.28 12.33
C LYS A 93 -2.84 7.28 12.32
N PHE A 94 -3.09 6.02 12.67
CA PHE A 94 -2.09 4.96 12.62
C PHE A 94 -1.43 4.85 11.24
N ILE A 95 -2.22 4.88 10.17
CA ILE A 95 -1.71 4.76 8.79
C ILE A 95 -0.95 6.03 8.37
N ASN A 96 -1.46 7.20 8.76
CA ASN A 96 -0.86 8.48 8.41
C ASN A 96 0.44 8.79 9.18
N GLU A 97 0.76 8.07 10.27
CA GLU A 97 1.93 8.31 11.13
C GLU A 97 3.29 7.87 10.55
N GLY A 98 3.38 7.65 9.24
CA GLY A 98 4.67 7.59 8.52
C GLY A 98 5.05 6.25 7.88
N GLY A 99 4.17 5.71 7.04
CA GLY A 99 4.53 4.65 6.10
C GLY A 99 4.88 3.28 6.72
N PRO A 100 5.29 2.32 5.88
CA PRO A 100 5.49 0.91 6.26
C PRO A 100 6.41 0.68 7.45
N LYS A 101 7.51 1.43 7.57
CA LYS A 101 8.40 1.33 8.74
C LYS A 101 7.67 1.67 10.04
N CYS A 102 6.86 2.72 10.06
CA CYS A 102 6.07 3.09 11.23
C CYS A 102 4.96 2.05 11.48
N TRP A 103 4.26 1.58 10.45
CA TRP A 103 3.22 0.56 10.60
C TRP A 103 3.77 -0.70 11.26
N ILE A 104 4.87 -1.26 10.72
CA ILE A 104 5.49 -2.48 11.27
C ILE A 104 6.01 -2.23 12.68
N LYS A 105 6.61 -1.07 12.96
CA LYS A 105 7.08 -0.72 14.31
C LYS A 105 5.92 -0.69 15.30
N SER A 106 4.80 -0.09 14.93
CA SER A 106 3.61 0.01 15.79
C SER A 106 2.94 -1.35 15.97
N LEU A 107 2.81 -2.17 14.92
CA LEU A 107 2.32 -3.55 15.02
C LEU A 107 3.24 -4.40 15.92
N LYS A 108 4.56 -4.23 15.82
CA LYS A 108 5.51 -4.88 16.74
C LYS A 108 5.32 -4.41 18.17
N LYS A 109 5.03 -3.12 18.43
CA LYS A 109 4.71 -2.67 19.79
C LYS A 109 3.44 -3.32 20.34
N MET A 110 2.43 -3.52 19.49
CA MET A 110 1.19 -4.23 19.84
C MET A 110 1.40 -5.73 20.11
N GLY A 111 2.52 -6.30 19.67
CA GLY A 111 2.88 -7.70 19.90
C GLY A 111 2.91 -8.56 18.65
N ALA A 112 2.67 -8.01 17.45
CA ALA A 112 2.87 -8.76 16.22
C ALA A 112 4.36 -9.11 16.03
N ARG A 113 4.65 -10.37 15.73
CA ARG A 113 5.99 -10.94 15.58
C ARG A 113 6.02 -11.76 14.28
N GLY A 114 7.20 -11.91 13.67
CA GLY A 114 7.37 -12.70 12.44
C GLY A 114 7.66 -11.88 11.17
N TYR A 115 7.61 -10.54 11.23
CA TYR A 115 8.06 -9.70 10.14
C TYR A 115 9.55 -9.94 9.85
N SER A 116 9.91 -10.18 8.59
CA SER A 116 11.31 -10.36 8.20
C SER A 116 12.09 -9.05 8.39
N SER A 117 13.42 -9.14 8.49
CA SER A 117 14.30 -7.97 8.67
C SER A 117 14.20 -6.98 7.51
N GLU A 118 14.06 -7.50 6.28
CA GLU A 118 14.04 -6.71 5.05
C GLU A 118 12.66 -6.15 4.71
N LEU A 119 11.57 -6.71 5.28
CA LEU A 119 10.20 -6.35 4.91
C LEU A 119 9.94 -4.84 4.97
N ALA A 120 10.35 -4.22 6.08
CA ALA A 120 10.12 -2.80 6.29
C ALA A 120 10.88 -1.95 5.26
N LYS A 121 12.07 -2.38 4.84
CA LYS A 121 12.87 -1.69 3.83
C LYS A 121 12.21 -1.80 2.45
N GLU A 122 11.81 -3.01 2.06
CA GLU A 122 11.22 -3.27 0.75
C GLU A 122 9.86 -2.58 0.58
N MET A 123 9.01 -2.63 1.61
CA MET A 123 7.74 -1.90 1.59
C MET A 123 7.94 -0.38 1.58
N GLU A 124 8.94 0.13 2.30
CA GLU A 124 9.24 1.58 2.28
C GLU A 124 9.67 2.04 0.88
N THR A 125 10.47 1.22 0.17
CA THR A 125 10.86 1.49 -1.22
C THR A 125 9.64 1.54 -2.13
N LEU A 126 8.74 0.55 -2.02
CA LEU A 126 7.47 0.54 -2.75
C LEU A 126 6.63 1.80 -2.45
N TRP A 127 6.51 2.17 -1.18
CA TRP A 127 5.78 3.37 -0.74
C TRP A 127 6.39 4.67 -1.27
N GLY A 128 7.72 4.77 -1.27
CA GLY A 128 8.46 5.88 -1.86
C GLY A 128 8.20 6.01 -3.37
N ILE A 129 8.18 4.89 -4.10
CA ILE A 129 7.88 4.89 -5.54
C ILE A 129 6.44 5.33 -5.81
N ARG A 130 5.48 4.84 -5.03
CA ARG A 130 4.10 5.34 -5.08
C ARG A 130 4.06 6.86 -4.86
N HIS A 131 4.86 7.38 -3.93
CA HIS A 131 4.92 8.84 -3.69
C HIS A 131 5.46 9.58 -4.91
N LEU A 132 6.53 9.07 -5.55
CA LEU A 132 7.08 9.67 -6.77
C LEU A 132 6.10 9.64 -7.95
N ILE A 133 5.40 8.53 -8.17
CA ILE A 133 4.42 8.41 -9.26
C ILE A 133 3.29 9.43 -9.07
N VAL A 134 2.74 9.51 -7.85
CA VAL A 134 1.60 10.37 -7.56
C VAL A 134 1.97 11.85 -7.50
N HIS A 135 3.14 12.20 -6.97
CA HIS A 135 3.49 13.60 -6.65
C HIS A 135 4.64 14.18 -7.48
N SER A 136 5.32 13.37 -8.29
CA SER A 136 6.50 13.80 -9.04
C SER A 136 6.55 13.20 -10.45
N THR A 137 5.39 12.82 -11.00
CA THR A 137 5.26 12.21 -12.34
C THR A 137 6.21 11.03 -12.57
N GLY A 138 6.55 10.29 -11.51
CA GLY A 138 7.50 9.19 -11.54
C GLY A 138 8.96 9.59 -11.68
N ILE A 139 9.30 10.88 -11.53
CA ILE A 139 10.69 11.38 -11.57
C ILE A 139 11.31 11.25 -10.18
N SER A 140 12.49 10.65 -10.11
CA SER A 140 13.23 10.46 -8.86
C SER A 140 13.71 11.80 -8.27
N THR A 141 13.48 11.98 -6.97
CA THR A 141 13.88 13.19 -6.24
C THR A 141 15.17 12.96 -5.44
N PRO A 142 15.92 14.02 -5.07
CA PRO A 142 17.08 13.90 -4.19
C PRO A 142 16.77 13.18 -2.87
N ASP A 143 15.58 13.43 -2.33
CA ASP A 143 15.13 12.82 -1.09
C ASP A 143 14.87 11.32 -1.24
N PHE A 144 14.27 10.88 -2.35
CA PHE A 144 14.08 9.45 -2.63
C PHE A 144 15.41 8.71 -2.78
N VAL A 145 16.34 9.21 -3.61
CA VAL A 145 17.65 8.59 -3.83
C VAL A 145 18.44 8.47 -2.52
N ARG A 146 18.36 9.49 -1.66
CA ARG A 146 18.98 9.47 -0.32
C ARG A 146 18.39 8.41 0.61
N ARG A 147 17.07 8.18 0.55
CA ARG A 147 16.37 7.19 1.42
C ARG A 147 16.46 5.77 0.89
N HIS A 148 16.64 5.59 -0.42
CA HIS A 148 16.67 4.31 -1.11
C HIS A 148 17.92 4.18 -2.00
N PRO A 149 19.14 4.23 -1.42
CA PRO A 149 20.38 4.21 -2.20
C PRO A 149 20.54 2.93 -3.03
N ASP A 150 20.01 1.81 -2.53
CA ASP A 150 20.09 0.49 -3.19
C ASP A 150 19.14 0.35 -4.39
N PHE A 151 18.26 1.34 -4.62
CA PHE A 151 17.33 1.30 -5.77
C PHE A 151 18.06 1.54 -7.10
N GLY A 152 19.20 2.26 -7.07
CA GLY A 152 20.07 2.41 -8.25
C GLY A 152 19.54 3.36 -9.33
N VAL A 153 18.77 4.39 -8.97
CA VAL A 153 18.30 5.45 -9.89
C VAL A 153 19.00 6.78 -9.58
N ALA A 154 19.38 7.53 -10.62
CA ALA A 154 19.95 8.86 -10.45
C ALA A 154 18.84 9.93 -10.36
N VAL A 155 19.11 11.02 -9.62
CA VAL A 155 18.16 12.13 -9.46
C VAL A 155 17.74 12.70 -10.81
N GLY A 156 16.42 12.89 -11.01
CA GLY A 156 15.86 13.41 -12.25
C GLY A 156 15.52 12.35 -13.29
N GLU A 157 15.91 11.09 -13.08
CA GLU A 157 15.52 9.98 -13.95
C GLU A 157 14.10 9.51 -13.66
N LYS A 158 13.40 9.07 -14.72
CA LYS A 158 12.08 8.44 -14.60
C LYS A 158 12.22 7.03 -14.03
N ILE A 159 11.46 6.73 -12.99
CA ILE A 159 11.36 5.40 -12.41
C ILE A 159 10.74 4.45 -13.43
N GLN A 160 11.41 3.32 -13.66
CA GLN A 160 10.87 2.21 -14.44
C GLN A 160 10.59 1.03 -13.52
N VAL A 161 9.33 0.62 -13.45
CA VAL A 161 8.90 -0.55 -12.67
C VAL A 161 9.10 -1.80 -13.51
N ARG A 162 9.95 -2.72 -13.03
CA ARG A 162 10.17 -4.00 -13.69
C ARG A 162 9.23 -5.08 -13.14
N LEU A 163 8.83 -6.03 -14.00
CA LEU A 163 7.93 -7.12 -13.61
C LEU A 163 8.47 -8.00 -12.48
N ASN A 164 9.77 -8.30 -12.47
CA ASN A 164 10.40 -9.06 -11.39
C ASN A 164 10.31 -8.34 -10.05
N GLN A 165 10.58 -7.02 -10.05
CA GLN A 165 10.48 -6.17 -8.88
C GLN A 165 9.05 -6.07 -8.36
N LEU A 166 8.08 -5.98 -9.27
CA LEU A 166 6.66 -6.06 -8.91
C LEU A 166 6.33 -7.38 -8.22
N GLY A 167 6.80 -8.50 -8.77
CA GLY A 167 6.62 -9.83 -8.17
C GLY A 167 7.22 -9.92 -6.77
N ASP A 168 8.40 -9.34 -6.56
CA ASP A 168 9.03 -9.30 -5.23
C ASP A 168 8.26 -8.42 -4.26
N TRP A 169 7.77 -7.25 -4.66
CA TRP A 169 6.90 -6.44 -3.81
C TRP A 169 5.64 -7.17 -3.40
N VAL A 170 4.99 -7.89 -4.32
CA VAL A 170 3.80 -8.69 -4.00
C VAL A 170 4.13 -9.73 -2.93
N LYS A 171 5.27 -10.44 -3.01
CA LYS A 171 5.70 -11.39 -1.96
C LYS A 171 5.87 -10.71 -0.60
N HIS A 172 6.48 -9.53 -0.57
CA HIS A 172 6.66 -8.76 0.66
C HIS A 172 5.32 -8.33 1.25
N ILE A 173 4.39 -7.87 0.42
CA ILE A 173 3.03 -7.52 0.87
C ILE A 173 2.29 -8.75 1.41
N TYR A 174 2.38 -9.90 0.74
CA TYR A 174 1.81 -11.13 1.26
C TYR A 174 2.37 -11.50 2.63
N HIS A 175 3.70 -11.41 2.80
CA HIS A 175 4.34 -11.67 4.10
C HIS A 175 3.86 -10.69 5.18
N PHE A 176 3.69 -9.42 4.82
CA PHE A 176 3.15 -8.41 5.74
C PHE A 176 1.73 -8.74 6.18
N VAL A 177 0.84 -9.05 5.23
CA VAL A 177 -0.56 -9.38 5.49
C VAL A 177 -0.66 -10.66 6.32
N ASP A 178 0.08 -11.72 5.96
CA ASP A 178 0.04 -13.00 6.67
C ASP A 178 0.43 -12.86 8.16
N VAL A 179 1.53 -12.15 8.42
CA VAL A 179 1.97 -11.90 9.81
C VAL A 179 0.96 -11.03 10.58
N THR A 180 0.38 -10.04 9.90
CA THR A 180 -0.60 -9.12 10.50
C THR A 180 -1.89 -9.85 10.84
N ASP A 181 -2.42 -10.63 9.91
CA ASP A 181 -3.62 -11.44 10.07
C ASP A 181 -3.43 -12.52 11.12
N ALA A 182 -2.29 -13.21 11.14
CA ALA A 182 -2.00 -14.22 12.16
C ALA A 182 -2.09 -13.62 13.58
N TYR A 183 -1.52 -12.42 13.77
CA TYR A 183 -1.58 -11.70 15.04
C TYR A 183 -3.02 -11.33 15.42
N PHE A 184 -3.75 -10.66 14.52
CA PHE A 184 -5.10 -10.18 14.83
C PHE A 184 -6.12 -11.31 14.95
N ALA A 185 -6.00 -12.37 14.14
CA ALA A 185 -6.85 -13.56 14.24
C ALA A 185 -6.65 -14.27 15.59
N GLN A 186 -5.40 -14.42 16.05
CA GLN A 186 -5.12 -14.99 17.37
C GLN A 186 -5.72 -14.13 18.48
N ARG A 187 -5.55 -12.80 18.40
CA ARG A 187 -6.08 -11.86 19.39
C ARG A 187 -7.60 -11.88 19.47
N CYS A 188 -8.29 -11.85 18.33
CA CYS A 188 -9.74 -11.91 18.26
C CYS A 188 -10.29 -13.23 18.83
N LYS A 189 -9.63 -14.37 18.57
CA LYS A 189 -10.01 -15.66 19.17
C LYS A 189 -9.94 -15.64 20.70
N LEU A 190 -8.86 -15.09 21.27
CA LEU A 190 -8.70 -14.97 22.71
C LEU A 190 -9.83 -14.12 23.33
N LYS A 191 -10.12 -12.96 22.75
CA LYS A 191 -11.19 -12.06 23.23
C LYS A 191 -12.59 -12.63 23.07
N SER A 192 -12.84 -13.43 22.04
CA SER A 192 -14.13 -14.13 21.91
C SER A 192 -14.32 -15.22 22.97
N SER A 193 -13.24 -15.85 23.43
CA SER A 193 -13.29 -16.88 24.48
C SER A 193 -13.51 -16.27 25.86
N GLU A 194 -12.93 -15.09 26.13
CA GLU A 194 -13.14 -14.34 27.39
C GLU A 194 -14.60 -13.88 27.57
N LYS A 195 -15.34 -13.59 26.48
CA LYS A 195 -16.74 -13.16 26.55
C LYS A 195 -17.74 -14.32 26.81
N GLN A 196 -17.29 -15.57 26.74
CA GLN A 196 -18.11 -16.76 26.95
C GLN A 196 -17.96 -17.39 28.35
N SER A 197 -16.98 -16.90 29.14
CA SER A 197 -16.78 -17.29 30.54
C SER A 197 -17.39 -16.28 31.50
#